data_AF-A0A0M0EIU9-F1
#
_entry.id   AF-A0A0M0EIU9-F1
#
_cell.length_a   1.000
_cell.length_b   1.000
_cell.length_c   1.000
_cell.angle_alpha   90.00
_cell.angle_beta   90.00
_cell.angle_gamma   90.00
#
_symmetry.space_group_name_H-M   'P 1'
#
loop_
_entity.id
_entity.type
_entity.pdbx_description
1 polymer ?
#
loop_
_entity_poly.entity_id
_entity_poly.type
_entity_poly.pdbx_seq_one_letter_code
_entity_poly.pdbx_strand_id
1 'polypeptide(L)' 'MSEHRVPHAAGSIHDLVRKATHSPAIMTKAETIRLAEHVLKGGEHATEEEQAIAKRAALDPEGVNASEIQLLGKRAAAKK' A
#
# COMPACT_ATOMS: atom_id res chain seq x y z
N MET A 1 -23.54 -3.55 -22.93
CA MET A 1 -24.01 -3.50 -21.54
C MET A 1 -22.91 -4.09 -20.67
N SER A 2 -22.25 -3.22 -19.90
CA SER A 2 -21.43 -3.49 -18.72
C SER A 2 -20.42 -4.64 -18.80
N GLU A 3 -19.33 -4.41 -19.54
CA GLU A 3 -18.08 -5.14 -19.30
C GLU A 3 -17.72 -4.97 -17.83
N HIS A 4 -17.72 -6.08 -17.09
CA HIS A 4 -17.13 -6.17 -15.77
C HIS A 4 -15.68 -5.70 -15.89
N ARG A 5 -15.42 -4.43 -15.55
CA ARG A 5 -14.08 -3.93 -15.27
C ARG A 5 -13.63 -4.59 -13.98
N VAL A 6 -13.19 -5.85 -14.09
CA VAL A 6 -12.27 -6.45 -13.14
C VAL A 6 -11.18 -5.39 -12.91
N PRO A 7 -10.98 -4.91 -11.67
CA PRO A 7 -10.04 -3.82 -11.44
C PRO A 7 -8.69 -4.31 -11.96
N HIS A 8 -8.18 -3.61 -12.98
CA HIS A 8 -6.93 -3.97 -13.63
C HIS A 8 -5.89 -4.27 -12.55
N ALA A 9 -5.28 -5.45 -12.69
CA ALA A 9 -4.19 -5.93 -11.85
C ALA A 9 -3.35 -4.75 -11.38
N ALA A 10 -3.30 -4.56 -10.05
CA ALA A 10 -2.71 -3.41 -9.39
C ALA A 10 -1.46 -2.93 -10.16
N GLY A 11 -1.45 -1.64 -10.52
CA GLY A 11 -0.38 -1.02 -11.31
C GLY A 11 1.00 -1.26 -10.70
N SER A 12 2.04 -0.84 -11.41
CA SER A 12 3.42 -0.96 -10.93
C SER A 12 3.53 -0.47 -9.47
N ILE A 13 4.45 -1.04 -8.68
CA ILE A 13 4.67 -0.61 -7.29
C ILE A 13 4.84 0.91 -7.20
N HIS A 14 5.48 1.53 -8.20
CA HIS A 14 5.62 2.98 -8.27
C HIS A 14 4.28 3.73 -8.36
N ASP A 15 3.29 3.20 -9.09
CA ASP A 15 1.93 3.75 -9.13
C ASP A 15 1.20 3.55 -7.81
N LEU A 16 1.38 2.39 -7.16
CA LEU A 16 0.84 2.14 -5.82
C LEU A 16 1.41 3.11 -4.79
N VAL A 17 2.71 3.35 -4.83
CA VAL A 17 3.43 4.31 -3.98
C VAL A 17 2.92 5.74 -4.21
N ARG A 18 2.77 6.14 -5.47
CA ARG A 18 2.23 7.44 -5.84
C ARG A 18 0.81 7.61 -5.30
N LYS A 19 -0.05 6.60 -5.53
CA LYS A 19 -1.45 6.58 -5.09
C LYS A 19 -1.55 6.60 -3.56
N ALA A 20 -0.76 5.81 -2.85
CA ALA A 20 -0.70 5.82 -1.39
C ALA A 20 -0.29 7.18 -0.83
N THR A 21 0.63 7.87 -1.51
CA THR A 21 1.14 9.17 -1.06
C THR A 21 0.12 10.30 -1.30
N HIS A 22 -0.56 10.29 -2.45
CA HIS A 22 -1.39 11.42 -2.90
C HIS A 22 -2.90 11.18 -2.73
N SER A 23 -3.33 9.92 -2.73
CA SER A 23 -4.74 9.52 -2.69
C SER A 23 -4.93 8.19 -1.92
N PRO A 24 -4.49 8.11 -0.65
CA PRO A 24 -4.59 6.88 0.15
C PRO A 24 -6.04 6.43 0.39
N ALA A 25 -6.99 7.37 0.45
CA ALA A 25 -8.41 7.09 0.73
C ALA A 25 -9.14 6.32 -0.38
N ILE A 26 -8.59 6.27 -1.59
CA ILE A 26 -9.17 5.55 -2.74
C ILE A 26 -8.40 4.28 -3.09
N MET A 27 -7.48 3.86 -2.23
CA MET A 27 -6.79 2.58 -2.40
C MET A 27 -7.75 1.43 -2.14
N THR A 28 -7.69 0.44 -3.02
CA THR A 28 -8.42 -0.81 -2.87
C THR A 28 -7.67 -1.74 -1.90
N LYS A 29 -8.39 -2.69 -1.31
CA LYS A 29 -7.82 -3.69 -0.40
C LYS A 29 -6.60 -4.40 -1.00
N ALA A 30 -6.70 -4.81 -2.26
CA ALA A 30 -5.62 -5.51 -2.97
C ALA A 30 -4.39 -4.62 -3.20
N GLU A 31 -4.58 -3.33 -3.46
CA GLU A 31 -3.49 -2.36 -3.61
C GLU A 31 -2.80 -2.10 -2.26
N THR A 32 -3.58 -1.97 -1.18
CA THR A 32 -3.07 -1.79 0.19
C THR A 32 -2.25 -2.99 0.65
N ILE A 33 -2.74 -4.22 0.41
CA ILE A 33 -2.01 -5.45 0.71
C ILE A 33 -0.70 -5.50 -0.07
N ARG A 34 -0.72 -5.25 -1.40
CA ARG A 34 0.52 -5.26 -2.20
C ARG A 34 1.54 -4.23 -1.75
N LEU A 35 1.09 -3.02 -1.38
CA LEU A 35 1.98 -1.98 -0.84
C LEU A 35 2.60 -2.44 0.48
N ALA A 36 1.79 -3.03 1.36
CA ALA A 36 2.23 -3.55 2.64
C ALA A 36 3.24 -4.69 2.49
N GLU A 37 2.96 -5.67 1.63
CA GLU A 37 3.89 -6.76 1.31
C GLU A 37 5.21 -6.21 0.73
N HIS A 38 5.14 -5.16 -0.10
CA HIS A 38 6.33 -4.52 -0.63
C HIS A 38 7.19 -3.89 0.47
N VAL A 39 6.57 -3.18 1.42
CA VAL A 39 7.26 -2.60 2.58
C VAL A 39 7.88 -3.69 3.46
N LEU A 40 7.15 -4.79 3.71
CA LEU A 40 7.65 -5.92 4.49
C LEU A 40 8.82 -6.65 3.81
N LYS A 41 8.76 -6.81 2.48
CA LYS A 41 9.83 -7.42 1.70
C LYS A 41 11.06 -6.52 1.59
N GLY A 42 10.89 -5.20 1.68
CA GLY A 42 11.96 -4.21 1.68
C GLY A 42 12.66 -4.01 3.04
N GLY A 43 12.56 -4.99 3.95
CA GLY A 43 12.74 -4.91 5.40
C GLY A 43 14.05 -4.37 5.99
N GLU A 44 14.96 -3.80 5.21
CA GLU A 44 16.25 -3.31 5.72
C GLU A 44 16.21 -1.86 6.23
N HIS A 45 15.19 -1.05 5.88
CA HIS A 45 15.08 0.30 6.46
C HIS A 45 13.67 0.76 6.85
N ALA A 46 12.67 -0.13 6.89
CA ALA A 46 11.37 0.23 7.48
C ALA A 46 11.48 0.15 9.02
N THR A 47 11.02 1.18 9.73
CA THR A 47 10.99 1.18 11.19
C THR A 47 10.04 0.11 11.72
N GLU A 48 10.19 -0.28 12.98
CA GLU A 48 9.30 -1.28 13.61
C GLU A 48 7.82 -0.85 13.54
N GLU A 49 7.55 0.45 13.65
CA GLU A 49 6.20 1.02 13.51
C GLU A 49 5.66 0.86 12.09
N GLU A 50 6.46 1.16 11.06
CA GLU A 50 6.07 0.97 9.66
C GLU A 50 5.86 -0.50 9.31
N GLN A 51 6.69 -1.40 9.88
CA GLN A 51 6.51 -2.84 9.72
C GLN A 51 5.24 -3.34 10.42
N ALA A 52 4.91 -2.82 11.60
CA ALA A 52 3.68 -3.17 12.31
C ALA A 52 2.43 -2.72 11.53
N ILE A 53 2.46 -1.51 10.98
CA ILE A 53 1.40 -0.99 10.10
C ILE A 53 1.29 -1.84 8.83
N ALA A 54 2.41 -2.21 8.21
CA ALA A 54 2.39 -3.07 7.01
C ALA A 54 1.84 -4.47 7.32
N LYS A 55 2.21 -5.08 8.45
CA LYS A 55 1.62 -6.36 8.90
C LYS A 55 0.10 -6.25 9.10
N ARG A 56 -0.36 -5.17 9.73
CA ARG A 56 -1.79 -4.88 9.90
C ARG A 56 -2.47 -4.68 8.54
N ALA A 57 -1.89 -3.90 7.64
CA ALA A 57 -2.42 -3.66 6.31
C ALA A 57 -2.49 -4.91 5.41
N ALA A 58 -1.61 -5.89 5.63
CA ALA A 58 -1.66 -7.18 4.95
C ALA A 58 -2.78 -8.11 5.49
N LEU A 59 -3.12 -8.00 6.77
CA LEU A 59 -4.12 -8.83 7.45
C LEU A 59 -5.53 -8.21 7.40
N ASP A 60 -5.61 -6.90 7.63
CA ASP A 60 -6.83 -6.11 7.70
C ASP A 60 -6.63 -4.75 7.00
N PRO A 61 -6.68 -4.72 5.65
CA PRO A 61 -6.49 -3.48 4.88
C PRO A 61 -7.59 -2.44 5.09
N GLU A 62 -8.75 -2.81 5.65
CA GLU A 62 -9.86 -1.89 5.91
C GLU A 62 -9.75 -1.17 7.26
N GLY A 63 -9.09 -1.78 8.25
CA GLY A 63 -8.81 -1.14 9.54
C GLY A 63 -7.57 -0.26 9.55
N VAL A 64 -6.94 -0.04 8.39
CA VAL A 64 -5.78 0.85 8.23
C VAL A 64 -6.24 2.19 7.69
N ASN A 65 -5.88 3.26 8.38
CA ASN A 65 -6.36 4.59 8.06
C ASN A 65 -5.54 5.21 6.92
N ALA A 66 -6.09 6.24 6.28
CA ALA A 66 -5.45 6.91 5.15
C ALA A 66 -4.04 7.44 5.48
N SER A 67 -3.81 7.92 6.70
CA SER A 67 -2.50 8.39 7.17
C SER A 67 -1.47 7.25 7.29
N GLU A 68 -1.89 6.07 7.76
CA GLU A 68 -1.05 4.88 7.87
C GLU A 68 -0.67 4.36 6.47
N ILE A 69 -1.62 4.34 5.53
CA ILE A 69 -1.37 4.02 4.12
C ILE A 69 -0.39 5.02 3.49
N GLN A 70 -0.55 6.31 3.78
CA GLN A 70 0.36 7.35 3.28
C GLN A 70 1.79 7.16 3.79
N LEU A 71 1.95 6.75 5.06
CA LEU A 71 3.24 6.44 5.65
C LEU A 71 3.91 5.27 4.91
N LEU A 72 3.17 4.18 4.66
CA LEU A 72 3.65 3.04 3.87
C LEU A 72 4.04 3.46 2.45
N GLY A 73 3.28 4.35 1.82
CA GLY A 73 3.57 4.92 0.51
C GLY A 73 4.90 5.68 0.48
N LYS A 74 5.09 6.61 1.42
CA LYS A 74 6.34 7.37 1.56
C LYS A 74 7.53 6.46 1.81
N ARG A 75 7.35 5.43 2.64
CA ARG A 75 8.39 4.45 2.94
C ARG A 75 8.78 3.62 1.72
N ALA A 76 7.81 3.14 0.98
CA ALA A 76 8.04 2.42 -0.27
C ALA A 76 8.65 3.31 -1.37
N ALA A 77 8.43 4.64 -1.34
CA ALA A 77 9.11 5.61 -2.20
C ALA A 77 10.58 5.87 -1.82
N ALA A 78 10.91 5.76 -0.53
CA ALA A 78 12.24 6.07 0.00
C ALA A 78 13.31 5.01 -0.34
N LYS A 79 12.90 3.85 -0.89
CA LYS A 79 13.79 2.82 -1.39
C LYS A 79 14.32 3.23 -2.77
N LYS A 80 15.43 3.97 -2.80
CA LYS A 80 16.18 4.30 -4.02
C LYS A 80 17.42 3.44 -4.13
#